data_AF-A0A5Q4E3Z0-F1
#
_entry.id   AF-A0A5Q4E3Z0-F1
#
_cell.length_a   1.000
_cell.length_b   1.000
_cell.length_c   1.000
_cell.angle_alpha   90.00
_cell.angle_beta   90.00
_cell.angle_gamma   90.00
#
_symmetry.space_group_name_H-M   'P 1'
#
loop_
_entity.id
_entity.type
_entity.pdbx_description
1 polymer ?
#
loop_
_entity_poly.entity_id
_entity_poly.type
_entity_poly.pdbx_seq_one_letter_code
_entity_poly.pdbx_strand_id
1 'polypeptide(L)'
;MTYAIVEAGGKQLRVEPGRFYDIDRLALEVDDQVILERVLYVDHDGEALVGQPVVEGATVTGSVVSHLRGRKIIVYKMQPKKKTRKKQGHRQ
;
A
#
# COMPACT_ATOMS: atom_id res chain seq x y z
N MET A 1 19.02 10.84 -5.26
CA MET A 1 18.23 9.60 -5.44
C MET A 1 16.77 9.99 -5.25
N THR A 2 15.96 9.90 -6.29
CA THR A 2 14.60 10.43 -6.26
C THR A 2 13.64 9.46 -5.58
N TYR A 3 12.99 9.88 -4.49
CA TYR A 3 11.96 9.08 -3.83
C TYR A 3 10.86 9.97 -3.25
N ALA A 4 9.68 9.39 -3.08
CA ALA A 4 8.54 10.07 -2.45
C ALA A 4 7.98 9.23 -1.31
N ILE A 5 7.30 9.88 -0.36
CA ILE A 5 6.47 9.19 0.63
C ILE A 5 5.02 9.49 0.29
N VAL A 6 4.27 8.44 -0.02
CA VAL A 6 2.86 8.52 -0.41
C VAL A 6 1.98 7.86 0.64
N GLU A 7 0.75 8.36 0.78
CA GLU A 7 -0.27 7.70 1.57
C GLU A 7 -1.23 6.93 0.65
N ALA A 8 -1.27 5.60 0.80
CA ALA A 8 -2.18 4.73 0.07
C ALA A 8 -2.78 3.70 1.03
N GLY A 9 -4.11 3.50 0.96
CA GLY A 9 -4.81 2.53 1.83
C GLY A 9 -4.69 2.84 3.34
N GLY A 10 -4.40 4.09 3.72
CA GLY A 10 -4.17 4.50 5.11
C GLY A 10 -2.78 4.14 5.64
N LYS A 11 -1.85 3.73 4.77
CA LYS A 11 -0.44 3.46 5.11
C LYS A 11 0.46 4.43 4.36
N GLN A 12 1.62 4.74 4.96
CA GLN A 12 2.67 5.52 4.32
C GLN A 12 3.70 4.59 3.72
N LEU A 13 4.07 4.83 2.47
CA LEU A 13 4.99 4.01 1.70
C LEU A 13 6.06 4.88 1.07
N ARG A 14 7.32 4.46 1.19
CA ARG A 14 8.43 5.06 0.46
C ARG A 14 8.48 4.45 -0.94
N VAL A 15 8.27 5.29 -1.95
CA VAL A 15 8.22 4.88 -3.36
C VAL A 15 9.36 5.52 -4.15
N GLU A 16 9.90 4.75 -5.09
CA GLU A 16 10.95 5.15 -6.01
C GLU A 16 10.50 4.86 -7.44
N PRO A 17 10.88 5.71 -8.42
CA PRO A 17 10.59 5.44 -9.83
C PRO A 17 11.13 4.08 -10.30
N GLY A 18 10.33 3.33 -11.05
CA GLY A 18 10.75 2.04 -11.64
C GLY A 18 10.73 0.84 -10.69
N ARG A 19 10.26 0.98 -9.44
CA ARG A 19 10.06 -0.13 -8.50
C ARG A 19 8.59 -0.54 -8.40
N PHE A 20 8.38 -1.76 -7.92
CA PHE A 20 7.06 -2.33 -7.67
C PHE A 20 6.75 -2.33 -6.17
N TYR A 21 5.51 -1.99 -5.84
CA TYR A 21 5.05 -1.90 -4.46
C TYR A 21 3.66 -2.54 -4.34
N ASP A 22 3.48 -3.36 -3.32
CA ASP A 22 2.17 -3.92 -2.98
C ASP A 22 1.40 -2.94 -2.11
N ILE A 23 0.19 -2.59 -2.56
CA ILE A 23 -0.74 -1.72 -1.83
C ILE A 23 -2.07 -2.43 -1.59
N ASP A 24 -2.92 -1.83 -0.76
CA ASP A 24 -4.27 -2.35 -0.55
C ASP A 24 -5.07 -2.31 -1.87
N ARG A 25 -6.00 -3.26 -2.03
CA ARG A 25 -6.71 -3.48 -3.29
C ARG A 25 -7.50 -2.24 -3.72
N LEU A 26 -7.25 -1.80 -4.95
CA LEU A 26 -8.01 -0.77 -5.65
C LEU A 26 -8.98 -1.39 -6.67
N ALA A 27 -10.11 -0.73 -6.92
CA ALA A 27 -11.11 -1.16 -7.92
C ALA A 27 -10.74 -0.64 -9.31
N LEU A 28 -9.54 -0.98 -9.77
CA LEU A 28 -8.99 -0.65 -11.10
C LEU A 28 -8.67 -1.96 -11.82
N GLU A 29 -8.67 -1.96 -13.16
CA GLU A 29 -8.26 -3.12 -13.94
C GLU A 29 -6.73 -3.22 -14.02
N VAL A 30 -6.24 -4.36 -14.54
CA VAL A 30 -4.81 -4.49 -14.86
C VAL A 30 -4.47 -3.55 -16.01
N ASP A 31 -3.28 -2.96 -15.98
CA ASP A 31 -2.77 -1.93 -16.91
C ASP A 31 -3.42 -0.55 -16.78
N ASP A 32 -4.42 -0.37 -15.90
CA ASP A 32 -4.95 0.94 -15.58
C ASP A 32 -3.91 1.81 -14.86
N GLN A 33 -4.00 3.12 -15.12
CA GLN A 33 -3.18 4.12 -14.45
C GLN A 33 -3.77 4.45 -13.08
N VAL A 34 -2.93 4.41 -12.04
CA VAL A 34 -3.25 4.89 -10.69
C VAL A 34 -2.51 6.20 -10.43
N ILE A 35 -3.26 7.19 -9.93
CA ILE A 35 -2.74 8.49 -9.51
C ILE A 35 -2.88 8.59 -7.99
N LEU A 36 -1.74 8.73 -7.31
CA LEU A 36 -1.67 8.95 -5.88
C LEU A 36 -1.46 10.44 -5.62
N GLU A 37 -2.53 11.11 -5.20
CA GLU A 37 -2.55 12.56 -4.95
C GLU A 37 -1.99 12.92 -3.57
N ARG A 38 -2.07 12.01 -2.60
CA ARG A 38 -1.62 12.25 -1.22
C ARG A 38 -0.13 11.95 -1.08
N VAL A 39 0.69 12.91 -1.51
CA VAL A 39 2.14 12.88 -1.36
C VAL A 39 2.55 13.71 -0.15
N LEU A 40 3.27 13.10 0.79
CA LEU A 40 3.70 13.71 2.05
C LEU A 40 5.11 14.29 1.97
N TYR A 41 5.95 13.69 1.11
CA TYR A 41 7.35 14.04 0.98
C TYR A 41 7.84 13.72 -0.44
N VAL A 42 8.71 14.56 -0.97
CA VAL A 42 9.43 14.33 -2.22
C VAL A 42 10.89 14.73 -2.03
N ASP A 43 11.81 13.84 -2.40
CA ASP A 43 13.23 14.15 -2.61
C ASP A 43 13.49 14.06 -4.11
N HIS A 44 13.89 15.19 -4.70
CA HIS A 44 14.34 15.26 -6.08
C HIS A 44 15.77 15.75 -6.12
N ASP A 45 16.72 14.84 -6.38
CA ASP A 45 18.14 15.14 -6.56
C ASP A 45 18.76 16.05 -5.49
N GLY A 46 18.34 15.88 -4.22
CA GLY A 46 18.88 16.61 -3.07
C GLY A 46 18.00 17.78 -2.61
N GLU A 47 16.97 18.13 -3.36
CA GLU A 47 15.92 19.04 -2.91
C GLU A 47 14.79 18.25 -2.24
N ALA A 48 14.72 18.35 -0.91
CA ALA A 48 13.69 17.70 -0.11
C ALA A 48 12.53 18.67 0.18
N LEU A 49 11.35 18.32 -0.33
CA LEU A 49 10.08 19.00 -0.06
C LEU A 49 9.29 18.20 0.96
N VAL A 50 8.97 18.81 2.10
CA VAL A 50 8.17 18.22 3.17
C VAL A 50 6.80 18.89 3.20
N GLY A 51 5.74 18.10 3.06
CA GLY A 51 4.36 18.60 3.12
C GLY A 51 3.89 18.87 4.54
N GLN A 52 3.03 19.87 4.69
CA GLN A 52 2.30 20.17 5.93
C GLN A 52 0.82 20.44 5.59
N PRO A 53 -0.06 19.43 5.48
CA PRO A 53 0.12 17.99 5.66
C PRO A 53 0.51 17.22 4.38
N VAL A 54 0.36 17.80 3.20
CA VAL A 54 0.72 17.23 1.89
C VAL A 54 1.57 18.23 1.12
N VAL A 55 2.33 17.76 0.13
CA VAL A 55 3.05 18.62 -0.82
C VAL A 55 2.07 19.02 -1.93
N GLU A 56 1.72 20.31 -2.01
CA GLU A 56 0.79 20.79 -3.04
C GLU A 56 1.34 20.59 -4.45
N GLY A 57 0.50 20.05 -5.35
CA GLY A 57 0.87 19.81 -6.76
C GLY A 57 1.73 18.57 -7.00
N ALA A 58 2.18 17.87 -5.95
CA ALA A 58 2.90 16.61 -6.10
C ALA A 58 1.93 15.46 -6.38
N THR A 59 2.18 14.71 -7.45
CA THR A 59 1.44 13.49 -7.78
C THR A 59 2.41 12.37 -8.10
N VAL A 60 2.08 11.16 -7.65
CA VAL A 60 2.80 9.95 -8.03
C VAL A 60 1.91 9.12 -8.93
N THR A 61 2.38 8.85 -10.14
CA THR A 61 1.68 8.02 -11.11
C THR A 61 2.31 6.63 -11.19
N GLY A 62 1.47 5.61 -11.37
CA GLY A 62 1.90 4.24 -11.56
C GLY A 62 0.88 3.45 -12.38
N SER A 63 1.23 2.24 -12.76
CA SER A 63 0.35 1.31 -13.47
C SER A 63 0.05 0.08 -12.61
N VAL A 64 -1.17 -0.43 -12.70
CA VAL A 64 -1.56 -1.67 -12.00
C VAL A 64 -0.99 -2.88 -12.75
N VAL A 65 0.03 -3.53 -12.17
CA VAL A 65 0.66 -4.70 -12.79
C VAL A 65 -0.19 -5.96 -12.63
N SER A 66 -0.75 -6.20 -11.44
CA SER A 66 -1.59 -7.37 -11.19
C SER A 66 -2.38 -7.22 -9.89
N HIS A 67 -3.50 -7.94 -9.80
CA HIS A 67 -4.24 -8.11 -8.54
C HIS A 67 -3.88 -9.43 -7.89
N LEU A 68 -3.29 -9.37 -6.71
CA LEU A 68 -2.82 -10.54 -5.97
C LEU A 68 -3.64 -10.75 -4.70
N ARG A 69 -3.71 -12.02 -4.28
CA ARG A 69 -4.13 -12.38 -2.93
C ARG A 69 -2.93 -12.87 -2.16
N GLY A 70 -2.74 -12.34 -0.97
CA GLY A 70 -1.70 -12.74 -0.04
C GLY A 70 -1.79 -14.20 0.36
N ARG A 71 -0.76 -14.61 1.10
CA ARG A 71 -0.67 -15.97 1.67
C ARG A 71 -1.84 -16.21 2.62
N LYS A 72 -2.39 -17.43 2.60
CA LYS A 72 -3.48 -17.80 3.51
C LYS A 72 -2.96 -17.82 4.95
N ILE A 73 -3.52 -16.96 5.79
CA ILE A 73 -3.32 -16.98 7.23
C ILE A 73 -4.40 -17.86 7.85
N ILE A 74 -4.01 -18.77 8.73
CA ILE A 74 -4.95 -19.65 9.46
C ILE A 74 -5.12 -19.09 10.86
N VAL A 75 -6.31 -18.60 11.17
CA VAL A 75 -6.71 -18.17 12.51
C VAL A 75 -7.38 -19.34 13.22
N TYR A 76 -6.70 -19.92 14.21
CA TYR A 76 -7.24 -20.99 15.04
C TYR A 76 -7.51 -20.47 16.45
N LYS A 77 -8.75 -20.66 16.94
CA LYS A 77 -9.18 -20.29 18.29
C LYS A 77 -9.72 -21.52 19.00
N MET A 78 -9.25 -21.77 20.22
CA MET A 78 -9.67 -22.89 21.05
C MET A 78 -9.77 -22.43 22.50
N GLN A 79 -10.81 -22.87 23.20
CA GLN A 79 -10.94 -22.65 24.65
C GLN A 79 -10.82 -23.98 25.38
N PRO A 80 -9.84 -24.14 26.30
CA PRO A 80 -9.65 -25.38 27.06
C PRO A 80 -10.90 -25.75 27.85
N LYS A 81 -11.23 -27.06 27.90
CA LYS A 81 -12.33 -27.63 28.69
C LYS A 81 -13.74 -27.11 28.35
N LYS A 82 -13.91 -26.31 27.29
CA LYS A 82 -15.21 -25.80 26.79
C LYS A 82 -15.70 -26.48 25.52
N LYS A 83 -14.96 -27.46 24.98
CA LYS A 83 -15.23 -28.13 23.69
C LYS A 83 -15.34 -27.17 22.49
N THR A 84 -14.86 -25.93 22.62
CA THR A 84 -14.88 -24.92 21.55
C THR A 84 -13.58 -24.96 20.74
N ARG A 85 -13.70 -25.14 19.42
CA ARG A 85 -12.61 -25.03 18.44
C ARG A 85 -13.13 -24.37 17.16
N LYS A 86 -12.46 -23.32 16.69
CA LYS A 86 -12.78 -22.62 15.43
C LYS A 86 -11.52 -22.42 14.62
N LYS A 87 -11.53 -22.86 13.36
CA LYS A 87 -10.45 -22.65 12.39
C LYS A 87 -11.00 -21.84 11.22
N GLN A 88 -10.43 -20.67 10.96
CA GLN A 88 -10.83 -19.80 9.86
C GLN A 88 -9.60 -19.41 9.04
N GLY A 89 -9.72 -19.46 7.72
CA GLY A 89 -8.69 -18.93 6.82
C GLY A 89 -8.97 -17.48 6.47
N HIS A 90 -7.92 -16.67 6.37
CA HIS A 90 -7.98 -15.30 5.85
C HIS A 90 -6.92 -15.10 4.76
N ARG A 91 -7.26 -14.33 3.72
CA ARG A 91 -6.33 -13.84 2.70
C ARG A 91 -6.74 -12.41 2.41
N GLN A 92 -5.82 -11.47 2.61
CA GLN A 92 -5.93 -10.15 2.00
C GLN A 92 -5.65 -10.26 0.52
#